data_AF-A0A7S3KI62-F1
#
_entry.id   AF-A0A7S3KI62-F1
#
_cell.length_a   1.000
_cell.length_b   1.000
_cell.length_c   1.000
_cell.angle_alpha   90.00
_cell.angle_beta   90.00
_cell.angle_gamma   90.00
#
_symmetry.space_group_name_H-M   'P 1'
#
loop_
_entity.id
_entity.type
_entity.pdbx_description
1 polymer ?
#
loop_
_entity_poly.entity_id
_entity_poly.type
_entity_poly.pdbx_seq_one_letter_code
_entity_poly.pdbx_strand_id
1 'polypeptide(L)'
;NGKGTVCNKIAKILSQAGFRTGLFTSPHLVKFNERISISGEQISDEDLFEIEHDLMEKYHALPEPQLVVFDMITMIALKYFEIQKVDFAVLEVGIGGDLDSTNIVKPEC
;
A
#
# COMPACT_ATOMS: atom_id res chain seq x y z
N ASN A 1 -3.68 -11.10 15.12
CA ASN A 1 -2.52 -10.43 15.74
C ASN A 1 -1.25 -10.93 15.09
N GLY A 2 -0.34 -10.03 14.71
CA GLY A 2 0.96 -10.38 14.10
C GLY A 2 1.08 -10.17 12.59
N LYS A 3 0.01 -9.76 11.88
CA LYS A 3 0.02 -9.53 10.43
C LYS A 3 1.06 -8.49 10.03
N GLY A 4 0.98 -7.28 10.57
CA GLY A 4 1.99 -6.23 10.34
C GLY A 4 3.41 -6.64 10.75
N THR A 5 3.58 -7.41 11.84
CA THR A 5 4.91 -7.93 12.24
C THR A 5 5.48 -8.89 11.21
N VAL A 6 4.67 -9.80 10.66
CA VAL A 6 5.08 -10.73 9.61
C VAL A 6 5.38 -9.98 8.32
N CYS A 7 4.51 -9.04 7.90
CA CYS A 7 4.69 -8.22 6.71
C CYS A 7 6.02 -7.44 6.77
N ASN A 8 6.30 -6.77 7.89
CA ASN A 8 7.55 -6.06 8.11
C ASN A 8 8.78 -6.96 8.00
N LYS A 9 8.72 -8.17 8.60
CA LYS A 9 9.83 -9.14 8.53
C LYS A 9 10.07 -9.62 7.10
N ILE A 10 9.01 -9.96 6.37
CA ILE A 10 9.10 -10.39 4.96
C ILE A 10 9.69 -9.27 4.10
N ALA A 11 9.14 -8.06 4.20
CA ALA A 11 9.62 -6.92 3.42
C ALA A 11 11.11 -6.62 3.69
N LYS A 12 11.53 -6.73 4.96
CA LYS A 12 12.94 -6.54 5.34
C LYS A 12 13.85 -7.63 4.77
N ILE A 13 13.43 -8.90 4.81
CA ILE A 13 14.21 -10.01 4.24
C ILE A 13 14.36 -9.84 2.73
N LEU A 14 13.27 -9.54 2.01
CA LEU A 14 13.29 -9.30 0.56
C LEU A 14 14.19 -8.12 0.20
N SER A 15 14.09 -7.02 0.95
CA SER A 15 14.96 -5.84 0.75
C SER A 15 16.42 -6.16 1.00
N GLN A 16 16.74 -6.93 2.05
CA GLN A 16 18.11 -7.37 2.33
C GLN A 16 18.67 -8.35 1.29
N ALA A 17 17.80 -9.09 0.61
CA ALA A 17 18.16 -9.93 -0.52
C ALA A 17 18.39 -9.15 -1.82
N GLY A 18 18.21 -7.83 -1.82
CA GLY A 18 18.46 -6.95 -2.96
C GLY A 18 17.24 -6.60 -3.81
N PHE A 19 16.04 -7.03 -3.41
CA PHE A 19 14.80 -6.70 -4.12
C PHE A 19 14.27 -5.33 -3.70
N ARG A 20 13.81 -4.53 -4.67
CA ARG A 20 13.06 -3.31 -4.42
C ARG A 20 11.68 -3.70 -3.91
N THR A 21 11.45 -3.57 -2.60
CA THR A 21 10.27 -4.16 -1.95
C THR A 21 9.32 -3.09 -1.43
N GLY A 22 8.08 -3.08 -1.92
CA GLY A 22 7.00 -2.28 -1.36
C GLY A 22 6.40 -2.94 -0.11
N LEU A 23 6.03 -2.16 0.89
CA LEU A 23 5.33 -2.61 2.09
C LEU A 23 4.12 -1.71 2.35
N PHE A 24 2.95 -2.33 2.41
CA PHE A 24 1.69 -1.70 2.83
C PHE A 24 1.23 -2.28 4.17
N THR A 25 1.07 -1.44 5.21
CA THR A 25 0.63 -1.86 6.55
C THR A 25 -0.42 -0.94 7.16
N SER A 26 -1.16 -1.44 8.14
CA SER A 26 -2.17 -0.65 8.86
C SER A 26 -2.44 -1.12 10.30
N PRO A 27 -2.83 -0.22 11.23
CA PRO A 27 -2.82 1.24 11.10
C PRO A 27 -1.40 1.82 11.19
N HIS A 28 -1.25 3.13 10.92
CA HIS A 28 -0.04 3.87 11.32
C HIS A 28 -0.08 4.22 12.82
N LEU A 29 1.08 4.56 13.39
CA LEU A 29 1.21 4.98 14.78
C LEU A 29 1.36 6.50 14.93
N VAL A 30 2.21 7.14 14.13
CA VAL A 30 2.53 8.58 14.26
C VAL A 30 2.18 9.36 13.00
N LYS A 31 2.62 8.88 11.83
CA LYS A 31 2.42 9.54 10.54
C LYS A 31 1.78 8.62 9.53
N PHE A 32 0.95 9.19 8.66
CA PHE A 32 0.25 8.42 7.62
C PHE A 32 1.21 7.64 6.72
N ASN A 33 2.35 8.23 6.39
CA ASN A 33 3.39 7.68 5.51
C ASN A 33 3.94 6.34 6.00
N GLU A 34 3.86 6.03 7.31
CA GLU A 34 4.22 4.72 7.86
C GLU A 34 3.48 3.56 7.19
N ARG A 35 2.29 3.83 6.62
CA ARG A 35 1.50 2.80 5.93
C ARG A 35 2.17 2.30 4.66
N ILE A 36 2.98 3.11 3.98
CA ILE A 36 3.48 2.83 2.63
C ILE A 36 4.97 3.11 2.60
N SER A 37 5.77 2.09 2.32
CA SER A 37 7.22 2.24 2.20
C SER A 37 7.81 1.40 1.08
N ILE A 38 8.99 1.79 0.61
CA ILE A 38 9.79 1.04 -0.35
C ILE A 38 11.18 0.83 0.22
N SER A 39 11.57 -0.44 0.36
CA SER A 39 12.86 -0.84 0.94
C SER A 39 13.15 -0.22 2.30
N GLY A 40 12.09 0.04 3.08
CA GLY A 40 12.16 0.63 4.43
C GLY A 40 12.04 2.16 4.47
N GLU A 41 12.08 2.84 3.33
CA GLU A 41 11.87 4.29 3.23
C GLU A 41 10.39 4.61 3.03
N GLN A 42 9.82 5.46 3.88
CA GLN A 42 8.40 5.84 3.80
C GLN A 42 8.14 6.69 2.55
N ILE A 43 6.93 6.59 1.98
CA ILE A 43 6.46 7.51 0.94
C ILE A 43 6.62 8.97 1.42
N SER A 44 7.10 9.88 0.56
CA SER A 44 7.18 11.30 0.90
C SER A 44 5.78 11.94 0.93
N ASP A 45 5.67 13.11 1.56
CA ASP A 45 4.41 13.86 1.55
C ASP A 45 4.06 14.33 0.13
N GLU A 46 5.08 14.65 -0.67
CA GLU A 46 4.93 15.05 -2.08
C GLU A 46 4.41 13.89 -2.94
N ASP A 47 5.04 12.71 -2.88
CA ASP A 47 4.62 11.53 -3.65
C ASP A 47 3.20 11.10 -3.24
N LEU A 48 2.91 11.16 -1.93
CA LEU A 48 1.58 10.84 -1.41
C LEU A 48 0.53 11.79 -1.97
N PHE A 49 0.78 13.10 -1.92
CA PHE A 49 -0.16 14.11 -2.39
C PHE A 49 -0.40 14.03 -3.89
N GLU A 50 0.66 13.86 -4.69
CA GLU A 50 0.55 13.75 -6.15
C GLU A 50 -0.31 12.55 -6.56
N ILE A 51 -0.10 11.40 -5.92
CA ILE A 51 -0.85 10.17 -6.22
C ILE A 51 -2.29 10.28 -5.72
N GLU A 52 -2.50 10.77 -4.50
CA GLU A 52 -3.84 10.99 -3.96
C GLU A 52 -4.65 11.92 -4.87
N HIS A 53 -4.05 13.02 -5.32
CA HIS A 53 -4.70 13.99 -6.20
C HIS A 53 -5.16 13.37 -7.52
N ASP A 54 -4.28 12.64 -8.22
CA ASP A 54 -4.60 11.95 -9.48
C ASP A 54 -5.71 10.90 -9.31
N LEU A 55 -5.68 10.13 -8.22
CA LEU A 55 -6.71 9.14 -7.92
C LEU A 55 -8.05 9.78 -7.58
N MET A 56 -8.05 10.87 -6.80
CA MET A 56 -9.26 11.60 -6.42
C MET A 56 -9.92 12.27 -7.62
N GLU A 57 -9.16 12.83 -8.55
CA GLU A 57 -9.70 13.40 -9.80
C GLU A 57 -10.44 12.33 -10.61
N LYS A 58 -9.82 11.15 -10.78
CA LYS A 58 -10.43 10.01 -11.48
C LYS A 58 -11.66 9.48 -10.76
N TYR A 59 -11.59 9.38 -9.44
CA TYR A 59 -12.69 8.90 -8.61
C TYR A 59 -13.92 9.81 -8.69
N HIS A 60 -13.73 11.13 -8.63
CA HIS A 60 -14.82 12.10 -8.76
C HIS A 60 -15.44 12.18 -10.15
N ALA A 61 -14.75 11.69 -11.18
CA ALA A 61 -15.29 11.56 -12.52
C ALA A 61 -16.22 10.33 -12.70
N LEU A 62 -16.28 9.42 -11.72
CA LEU A 62 -17.17 8.26 -11.78
C LEU A 62 -18.64 8.66 -11.56
N PRO A 63 -19.60 7.98 -12.20
CA PRO A 63 -21.01 8.30 -12.06
C PRO A 63 -21.55 8.06 -10.65
N GLU A 64 -21.00 7.09 -9.91
CA GLU A 64 -21.40 6.76 -8.53
C GLU A 64 -20.16 6.45 -7.66
N PRO A 65 -19.52 7.48 -7.06
CA PRO A 65 -18.36 7.29 -6.19
C PRO A 65 -18.77 6.65 -4.85
N GLN A 66 -18.27 5.44 -4.55
CA GLN A 66 -18.58 4.69 -3.31
C GLN A 66 -17.36 4.14 -2.55
N LEU A 67 -16.14 4.55 -2.88
CA LEU A 67 -14.94 4.11 -2.18
C LEU A 67 -14.91 4.61 -0.74
N VAL A 68 -14.52 3.73 0.18
CA VAL A 68 -14.20 4.11 1.56
C VAL A 68 -12.73 4.48 1.67
N VAL A 69 -12.36 5.13 2.78
CA VAL A 69 -10.98 5.60 3.03
C VAL A 69 -9.95 4.50 2.81
N PHE A 70 -10.21 3.27 3.29
CA PHE A 70 -9.24 2.17 3.16
C PHE A 70 -9.01 1.73 1.70
N ASP A 71 -10.02 1.87 0.83
CA ASP A 71 -9.86 1.60 -0.60
C ASP A 71 -8.88 2.60 -1.22
N MET A 72 -9.07 3.89 -0.92
CA MET A 72 -8.21 4.95 -1.46
C MET A 72 -6.76 4.78 -1.00
N ILE A 73 -6.53 4.48 0.28
CA ILE A 73 -5.19 4.21 0.81
C ILE A 73 -4.55 3.02 0.09
N THR A 74 -5.32 1.95 -0.12
CA THR A 74 -4.83 0.75 -0.82
C THR A 74 -4.46 1.08 -2.28
N MET A 75 -5.30 1.87 -2.97
CA MET A 75 -5.01 2.32 -4.33
C MET A 75 -3.76 3.20 -4.40
N ILE A 76 -3.57 4.12 -3.45
CA ILE A 76 -2.35 4.94 -3.36
C ILE A 76 -1.12 4.04 -3.20
N ALA A 77 -1.16 3.05 -2.30
CA ALA A 77 -0.05 2.14 -2.07
C ALA A 77 0.31 1.35 -3.34
N LEU A 78 -0.70 0.75 -3.99
CA LEU A 78 -0.51 -0.01 -5.23
C LEU A 78 0.01 0.88 -6.37
N LYS A 79 -0.53 2.09 -6.51
CA LYS A 79 -0.09 3.04 -7.53
C LYS A 79 1.35 3.48 -7.29
N TYR A 80 1.72 3.74 -6.04
CA TYR A 80 3.08 4.08 -5.67
C TYR A 80 4.06 2.95 -6.00
N PHE A 81 3.71 1.71 -5.64
CA PHE A 81 4.51 0.53 -5.94
C PHE A 81 4.69 0.29 -7.45
N GLU A 82 3.65 0.55 -8.26
CA GLU A 82 3.70 0.49 -9.72
C GLU A 82 4.68 1.55 -10.28
N ILE A 83 4.51 2.82 -9.90
CA ILE A 83 5.36 3.93 -10.36
C ILE A 83 6.82 3.66 -10.02
N GLN A 84 7.06 3.18 -8.81
CA GLN A 84 8.39 2.90 -8.29
C GLN A 84 8.95 1.56 -8.77
N LYS A 85 8.18 0.76 -9.52
CA LYS A 85 8.61 -0.51 -10.12
C LYS A 85 9.21 -1.46 -9.09
N VAL A 86 8.47 -1.72 -8.01
CA VAL A 86 8.91 -2.69 -6.99
C VAL A 86 8.93 -4.11 -7.58
N ASP A 87 9.88 -4.92 -7.15
CA ASP A 87 9.96 -6.35 -7.51
C ASP A 87 8.91 -7.17 -6.74
N PHE A 88 8.68 -6.81 -5.47
CA PHE A 88 7.69 -7.43 -4.60
C PHE A 88 6.91 -6.37 -3.84
N ALA A 89 5.62 -6.60 -3.65
CA ALA A 89 4.77 -5.81 -2.78
C ALA A 89 4.20 -6.70 -1.66
N VAL A 90 4.49 -6.35 -0.41
CA VAL A 90 3.97 -7.04 0.77
C VAL A 90 2.78 -6.26 1.29
N LEU A 91 1.58 -6.84 1.21
CA LEU A 91 0.32 -6.17 1.56
C LEU A 91 -0.25 -6.77 2.85
N GLU A 92 -0.39 -5.95 3.88
CA GLU A 92 -1.15 -6.33 5.07
C GLU A 92 -2.65 -6.13 4.82
N VAL A 93 -3.40 -7.24 4.91
CA VAL A 93 -4.88 -7.21 4.92
C VAL A 93 -5.36 -6.34 6.08
N GLY A 94 -6.30 -5.42 5.82
CA GLY A 94 -6.92 -4.60 6.87
C GLY A 94 -7.76 -5.45 7.81
N ILE A 95 -8.90 -5.92 7.32
CA ILE A 95 -9.87 -6.72 8.09
C ILE A 95 -10.36 -7.94 7.29
N GLY A 96 -10.36 -9.10 7.95
CA GLY A 96 -10.82 -10.34 7.31
C GLY A 96 -9.86 -10.81 6.21
N GLY A 97 -10.28 -10.66 4.96
CA GLY A 97 -9.56 -11.11 3.76
C GLY A 97 -10.43 -11.04 2.51
N ASP A 98 -11.50 -11.82 2.44
CA ASP A 98 -12.29 -12.02 1.22
C ASP A 98 -12.82 -10.72 0.57
N LEU A 99 -13.25 -9.76 1.39
CA LEU A 99 -13.79 -8.47 0.97
C LEU A 99 -12.88 -7.30 1.33
N ASP A 100 -11.62 -7.58 1.69
CA ASP A 100 -10.66 -6.53 2.00
C ASP A 100 -10.18 -5.86 0.71
N SER A 101 -9.94 -4.55 0.75
CA SER A 101 -9.49 -3.77 -0.41
C SER A 101 -8.18 -4.28 -1.00
N THR A 102 -7.36 -4.99 -0.21
CA THR A 102 -6.11 -5.62 -0.68
C THR A 102 -6.35 -6.90 -1.49
N ASN A 103 -7.53 -7.52 -1.43
CA ASN A 103 -7.86 -8.78 -2.10
C ASN A 103 -8.24 -8.62 -3.59
N ILE A 104 -7.63 -7.64 -4.25
CA ILE A 104 -7.75 -7.40 -5.70
C ILE A 104 -6.51 -7.87 -6.48
N VAL A 105 -5.51 -8.39 -5.76
CA VAL A 105 -4.26 -8.90 -6.33
C VAL A 105 -4.27 -10.42 -6.39
N LYS A 106 -3.44 -10.98 -7.28
CA LYS A 106 -3.11 -12.41 -7.28
C LYS A 106 -1.72 -12.58 -6.66
N PRO A 107 -1.61 -12.97 -5.36
CA PRO A 107 -0.32 -13.08 -4.71
C PRO A 107 0.42 -14.34 -5.18
N GLU A 108 1.75 -14.32 -5.06
CA GLU A 108 2.61 -15.49 -5.26
C GLU A 108 2.49 -16.51 -4.11
N CYS A 109 2.05 -16.04 -2.92
CA CYS A 109 1.86 -16.86 -1.72
C CYS A 109 0.70 -16.38 -0.85
#